data_AF-A0A3D2A8U9-F1
#
_entry.id   AF-A0A3D2A8U9-F1
#
_cell.length_a   1.000
_cell.length_b   1.000
_cell.length_c   1.000
_cell.angle_alpha   90.00
_cell.angle_beta   90.00
_cell.angle_gamma   90.00
#
_symmetry.space_group_name_H-M   'P 1'
#
loop_
_entity.id
_entity.type
_entity.pdbx_description
1 polymer ?
#
loop_
_entity_poly.entity_id
_entity_poly.type
_entity_poly.pdbx_seq_one_letter_code
_entity_poly.pdbx_strand_id
1 'polypeptide(L)'
;MSLDITELLNTLLELGSFGLILAAFLVVLFKVKDIASIHDYLTNRKNKAITEAINSGLITDKSAGYLKELVENNLYKSFEGVNWDKPFREKLLNLREKSNGQLTFNKIKRAVIFIEPKEDSLVVKINCLERIFLRVSSIMGILMLLMAISIFVLFLLGLESEIITATSMSQFFARQASIIFLALLFMLASIWLMREGQSLKFALEIDQVLSKDARYQSEVAKCNIRSLTSSLWQAIKSVSSKIKSIY
;
A
#
# COMPACT_ATOMS: atom_id res chain seq x y z
N MET A 1 18.23 -23.42 -11.50
CA MET A 1 17.99 -24.23 -10.29
C MET A 1 16.50 -24.13 -9.99
N SER A 2 15.69 -25.07 -10.49
CA SER A 2 14.26 -25.10 -10.20
C SER A 2 14.11 -25.64 -8.78
N LEU A 3 13.76 -24.76 -7.84
CA LEU A 3 13.39 -25.18 -6.50
C LEU A 3 12.18 -26.12 -6.61
N ASP A 4 12.32 -27.38 -6.19
CA ASP A 4 11.22 -28.34 -6.23
C ASP A 4 10.24 -27.99 -5.09
N ILE A 5 9.15 -27.31 -5.46
CA ILE A 5 8.14 -26.80 -4.52
C ILE A 5 7.55 -27.93 -3.68
N THR A 6 7.51 -29.14 -4.23
CA THR A 6 6.99 -30.36 -3.59
C THR A 6 7.89 -30.81 -2.44
N GLU A 7 9.21 -30.78 -2.65
CA GLU A 7 10.19 -31.11 -1.62
C GLU A 7 10.14 -30.08 -0.50
N LEU A 8 10.08 -28.79 -0.85
CA LEU A 8 10.00 -27.69 0.12
C LEU A 8 8.70 -27.73 0.94
N LEU A 9 7.57 -28.08 0.33
CA LEU A 9 6.29 -28.25 1.04
C LEU A 9 6.34 -29.41 2.03
N ASN A 10 6.96 -30.53 1.65
CA ASN A 10 7.09 -31.69 2.52
C ASN A 10 8.00 -31.39 3.71
N THR A 11 9.14 -30.71 3.49
CA THR A 11 10.02 -30.29 4.60
C THR A 11 9.30 -29.32 5.54
N LEU A 12 8.45 -28.43 4.98
CA LEU A 12 7.63 -27.53 5.79
C LEU A 12 6.57 -28.28 6.58
N LEU A 13 5.85 -29.23 6.00
CA LEU A 13 4.82 -30.01 6.70
C LEU A 13 5.38 -30.79 7.90
N GLU A 14 6.65 -31.20 7.84
CA GLU A 14 7.35 -31.86 8.96
C GLU A 14 7.60 -30.94 10.18
N LEU A 15 7.55 -29.61 10.01
CA LEU A 15 7.64 -28.63 11.12
C LEU A 15 6.33 -28.50 11.92
N GLY A 16 5.35 -29.37 11.70
CA GLY A 16 4.09 -29.42 12.46
C GLY A 16 3.13 -28.27 12.13
N SER A 17 2.44 -27.73 13.13
CA SER A 17 1.41 -26.69 12.95
C SER A 17 1.97 -25.40 12.33
N PHE A 18 3.21 -25.03 12.66
CA PHE A 18 3.92 -23.89 12.06
C PHE A 18 4.22 -24.15 10.58
N GLY A 19 4.65 -25.37 10.27
CA GLY A 19 4.88 -25.88 8.93
C GLY A 19 3.69 -25.77 8.00
N LEU A 20 2.51 -26.17 8.49
CA LEU A 20 1.24 -26.05 7.77
C LEU A 20 0.89 -24.61 7.44
N ILE A 21 1.08 -23.68 8.38
CA ILE A 21 0.79 -22.25 8.16
C ILE A 21 1.75 -21.67 7.11
N LEU A 22 3.05 -22.01 7.19
CA LEU A 22 4.04 -21.52 6.23
C LEU A 22 3.82 -22.10 4.83
N ALA A 23 3.48 -23.40 4.74
CA ALA A 23 3.14 -24.06 3.49
C ALA A 23 1.88 -23.47 2.87
N ALA A 24 0.82 -23.23 3.66
CA ALA A 24 -0.39 -22.56 3.18
C ALA A 24 -0.10 -21.14 2.67
N PHE A 25 0.73 -20.38 3.40
CA PHE A 25 1.14 -19.03 2.99
C PHE A 25 1.93 -19.05 1.67
N LEU A 26 2.85 -19.99 1.50
CA LEU A 26 3.62 -20.16 0.26
C LEU A 26 2.73 -20.57 -0.90
N VAL A 27 1.82 -21.53 -0.72
CA VAL A 27 0.86 -21.93 -1.76
C VAL A 27 0.02 -20.74 -2.22
N VAL A 28 -0.48 -19.94 -1.28
CA VAL A 28 -1.23 -18.71 -1.59
C VAL A 28 -0.35 -17.75 -2.38
N LEU A 29 0.87 -17.43 -1.91
CA LEU A 29 1.77 -16.51 -2.61
C LEU A 29 2.10 -16.96 -4.04
N PHE A 30 2.35 -18.25 -4.25
CA PHE A 30 2.67 -18.81 -5.57
C PHE A 30 1.44 -18.84 -6.48
N LYS A 31 0.24 -19.14 -5.94
CA LYS A 31 -1.00 -19.26 -6.72
C LYS A 31 -1.76 -17.96 -6.91
N VAL A 32 -1.40 -16.87 -6.22
CA VAL A 32 -2.01 -15.55 -6.43
C VAL A 32 -1.92 -15.10 -7.90
N LYS A 33 -0.82 -15.40 -8.60
CA LYS A 33 -0.67 -15.07 -10.03
C LYS A 33 -1.61 -15.86 -10.92
N ASP A 34 -1.81 -17.15 -10.64
CA ASP A 34 -2.73 -18.02 -11.38
C ASP A 34 -4.19 -17.60 -11.15
N ILE A 35 -4.54 -17.20 -9.92
CA ILE A 35 -5.89 -16.72 -9.61
C ILE A 35 -6.17 -15.38 -10.31
N ALA A 36 -5.18 -14.47 -10.30
CA ALA A 36 -5.30 -13.20 -11.00
C ALA A 36 -5.48 -13.38 -12.52
N SER A 37 -4.74 -14.31 -13.14
CA SER A 37 -4.84 -14.57 -14.58
C SER A 37 -6.21 -15.15 -15.00
N ILE A 38 -6.82 -15.99 -14.16
CA ILE A 38 -8.18 -16.50 -14.40
C ILE A 38 -9.21 -15.36 -14.35
N HIS A 39 -9.08 -14.47 -13.37
CA HIS A 39 -9.96 -13.31 -13.25
C HIS A 39 -9.84 -12.38 -14.48
N ASP A 40 -8.61 -12.13 -14.94
CA ASP A 40 -8.35 -11.30 -16.11
C ASP A 40 -8.90 -11.94 -17.40
N TYR A 41 -8.76 -13.26 -17.53
CA TYR A 41 -9.34 -14.01 -18.65
C TYR A 41 -10.87 -13.87 -18.72
N LEU A 42 -11.56 -14.08 -17.59
CA LEU A 42 -13.03 -13.95 -17.52
C LEU A 42 -13.47 -12.51 -17.83
N THR A 43 -12.76 -11.53 -17.28
CA THR A 43 -13.05 -10.11 -17.49
C THR A 43 -12.88 -9.73 -18.96
N ASN A 44 -11.79 -10.18 -19.60
CA ASN A 44 -11.53 -9.92 -21.02
C ASN A 44 -12.57 -10.58 -21.93
N ARG A 45 -13.00 -11.81 -21.61
CA ARG A 45 -14.07 -12.49 -22.36
C ARG A 45 -15.39 -11.71 -22.28
N LYS A 46 -15.74 -11.22 -21.09
CA LYS A 46 -16.94 -10.39 -20.89
C LYS A 46 -16.84 -9.08 -21.66
N ASN A 47 -15.71 -8.38 -21.59
CA ASN A 47 -15.49 -7.13 -22.33
C ASN A 47 -15.62 -7.35 -23.84
N LYS A 48 -15.07 -8.44 -24.39
CA LYS A 48 -15.16 -8.77 -25.80
C LYS A 48 -16.62 -9.00 -26.25
N ALA A 49 -17.39 -9.78 -25.48
CA ALA A 49 -18.79 -10.02 -25.77
C ALA A 49 -19.64 -8.73 -25.75
N ILE A 50 -19.36 -7.82 -24.81
CA ILE A 50 -20.02 -6.50 -24.74
C ILE A 50 -19.68 -5.67 -25.98
N THR A 51 -18.42 -5.60 -26.38
CA THR A 51 -17.98 -4.87 -27.57
C THR A 51 -18.62 -5.43 -28.85
N GLU A 52 -18.70 -6.75 -28.99
CA GLU A 52 -19.37 -7.43 -30.11
C GLU A 52 -20.89 -7.16 -30.13
N ALA A 53 -21.55 -7.12 -28.97
CA ALA A 53 -22.98 -6.79 -28.85
C ALA A 53 -23.28 -5.32 -29.20
N ILE A 54 -22.38 -4.40 -28.86
CA ILE A 54 -22.48 -2.99 -29.28
C ILE A 54 -22.28 -2.87 -30.80
N ASN A 55 -21.24 -3.50 -31.35
CA ASN A 55 -20.90 -3.42 -32.76
C ASN A 55 -21.95 -4.07 -33.69
N SER A 56 -22.67 -5.09 -33.19
CA SER A 56 -23.76 -5.74 -33.93
C SER A 56 -25.09 -4.98 -33.88
N GLY A 57 -25.16 -3.84 -33.18
CA GLY A 57 -26.38 -3.06 -33.03
C GLY A 57 -27.44 -3.71 -32.13
N LEU A 58 -27.09 -4.80 -31.43
CA LEU A 58 -27.96 -5.51 -30.47
C LEU A 58 -28.28 -4.66 -29.25
N ILE A 59 -27.41 -3.70 -28.92
CA ILE A 59 -27.59 -2.74 -27.84
C ILE A 59 -27.52 -1.33 -28.42
N THR A 60 -28.62 -0.59 -28.35
CA THR A 60 -28.72 0.77 -28.88
C THR A 60 -28.69 1.83 -27.78
N ASP A 61 -28.59 3.10 -28.20
CA ASP A 61 -28.85 4.29 -27.40
C ASP A 61 -27.95 4.42 -26.15
N LYS A 62 -28.51 4.98 -25.07
CA LYS A 62 -27.78 5.31 -23.83
C LYS A 62 -27.09 4.09 -23.20
N SER A 63 -27.66 2.89 -23.35
CA SER A 63 -27.08 1.64 -22.85
C SER A 63 -25.74 1.30 -23.52
N ALA A 64 -25.62 1.54 -24.84
CA ALA A 64 -24.37 1.33 -25.55
C ALA A 64 -23.26 2.27 -25.04
N GLY A 65 -23.60 3.53 -24.75
CA GLY A 65 -22.68 4.50 -24.17
C GLY A 65 -22.14 4.05 -22.80
N TYR A 66 -23.03 3.65 -21.89
CA TYR A 66 -22.64 3.14 -20.57
C TYR A 66 -21.75 1.89 -20.65
N LEU A 67 -22.10 0.94 -21.51
CA LEU A 67 -21.33 -0.29 -21.66
C LEU A 67 -19.96 -0.04 -22.29
N LYS A 68 -19.86 0.92 -23.22
CA LYS A 68 -18.58 1.35 -23.78
C LYS A 68 -17.69 1.96 -22.70
N GLU A 69 -18.22 2.84 -21.86
CA GLU A 69 -17.46 3.41 -20.74
C GLU A 69 -17.02 2.34 -19.73
N LEU A 70 -17.87 1.36 -19.45
CA LEU A 70 -17.52 0.23 -18.58
C LEU A 70 -16.37 -0.61 -19.14
N VAL A 71 -16.40 -0.90 -20.45
CA VAL A 71 -15.30 -1.60 -21.14
C VAL A 71 -14.01 -0.76 -21.11
N GLU A 72 -14.09 0.54 -21.40
CA GLU A 72 -12.94 1.46 -21.32
C GLU A 72 -12.35 1.48 -19.90
N ASN A 73 -13.18 1.51 -18.85
CA ASN A 73 -12.72 1.43 -17.46
C ASN A 73 -12.04 0.11 -17.12
N ASN A 74 -12.59 -1.02 -17.56
CA ASN A 74 -11.99 -2.33 -17.32
C ASN A 74 -10.64 -2.47 -18.02
N LEU A 75 -10.53 -2.00 -19.27
CA LEU A 75 -9.27 -2.00 -20.01
C LEU A 75 -8.23 -1.09 -19.35
N TYR A 76 -8.63 0.11 -18.93
CA TYR A 76 -7.76 1.02 -18.21
C TYR A 76 -7.29 0.45 -16.86
N LYS A 77 -8.19 -0.20 -16.12
CA LYS A 77 -7.84 -0.92 -14.88
C LYS A 77 -6.86 -2.07 -15.15
N SER A 78 -7.03 -2.80 -16.24
CA SER A 78 -6.11 -3.88 -16.61
C SER A 78 -4.71 -3.36 -16.96
N PHE A 79 -4.61 -2.19 -17.59
CA PHE A 79 -3.33 -1.64 -18.03
C PHE A 79 -2.62 -0.83 -16.93
N GLU A 80 -3.33 0.09 -16.27
CA GLU A 80 -2.78 1.00 -15.26
C GLU A 80 -3.00 0.52 -13.81
N GLY A 81 -3.84 -0.50 -13.60
CA GLY A 81 -4.11 -1.06 -12.27
C GLY A 81 -4.99 -0.16 -11.39
N VAL A 82 -5.76 0.76 -11.97
CA VAL A 82 -6.60 1.74 -11.25
C VAL A 82 -8.01 1.77 -11.80
N ASN A 83 -8.98 1.81 -10.89
CA ASN A 83 -10.41 1.92 -11.21
C ASN A 83 -10.88 3.34 -10.86
N TRP A 84 -10.90 4.21 -11.85
CA TRP A 84 -11.28 5.62 -11.70
C TRP A 84 -12.32 5.97 -12.74
N ASP A 85 -13.26 6.83 -12.34
CA ASP A 85 -14.27 7.34 -13.24
C ASP A 85 -13.62 8.14 -14.38
N LYS A 86 -14.23 8.10 -15.56
CA LYS A 86 -13.74 8.75 -16.76
C LYS A 86 -13.36 10.24 -16.57
N PRO A 87 -14.21 11.11 -15.99
CA PRO A 87 -13.85 12.52 -15.81
C PRO A 87 -12.65 12.71 -14.88
N PHE A 88 -12.49 11.85 -13.87
CA PHE A 88 -11.34 11.91 -12.98
C PHE A 88 -10.06 11.46 -13.68
N ARG A 89 -10.12 10.36 -14.44
CA ARG A 89 -9.01 9.87 -15.25
C ARG A 89 -8.52 10.89 -16.28
N GLU A 90 -9.43 11.57 -16.97
CA GLU A 90 -9.07 12.62 -17.93
C GLU A 90 -8.30 13.78 -17.28
N LYS A 91 -8.73 14.20 -16.08
CA LYS A 91 -7.99 15.21 -15.30
C LYS A 91 -6.58 14.74 -14.90
N LEU A 92 -6.42 13.47 -14.55
CA LEU A 92 -5.12 12.89 -14.20
C LEU A 92 -4.20 12.70 -15.41
N LEU A 93 -4.76 12.36 -16.58
CA LEU A 93 -4.03 12.33 -17.86
C LEU A 93 -3.50 13.71 -18.21
N ASN A 94 -4.35 14.75 -18.13
CA ASN A 94 -3.94 16.13 -18.35
C ASN A 94 -2.84 16.58 -17.36
N LEU A 95 -2.94 16.18 -16.09
CA LEU A 95 -1.90 16.44 -15.10
C LEU A 95 -0.56 15.78 -15.48
N ARG A 96 -0.59 14.53 -15.93
CA ARG A 96 0.60 13.79 -16.37
C ARG A 96 1.25 14.48 -17.58
N GLU A 97 0.46 14.88 -18.56
CA GLU A 97 0.93 15.62 -19.74
C GLU A 97 1.57 16.95 -19.35
N LYS A 98 0.90 17.74 -18.49
CA LYS A 98 1.46 19.00 -17.94
C LYS A 98 2.77 18.80 -17.18
N SER A 99 2.96 17.62 -16.58
CA SER A 99 4.20 17.27 -15.88
C SER A 99 5.35 16.80 -16.79
N ASN A 100 5.14 16.76 -18.11
CA ASN A 100 6.08 16.18 -19.08
C ASN A 100 6.52 14.75 -18.70
N GLY A 101 5.60 13.95 -18.13
CA GLY A 101 5.87 12.58 -17.70
C GLY A 101 6.60 12.44 -16.35
N GLN A 102 6.92 13.53 -15.65
CA GLN A 102 7.54 13.47 -14.31
C GLN A 102 6.64 12.78 -13.27
N LEU A 103 5.32 12.94 -13.41
CA LEU A 103 4.30 12.25 -12.62
C LEU A 103 3.85 10.98 -13.35
N THR A 104 4.34 9.82 -12.90
CA THR A 104 3.86 8.53 -13.41
C THR A 104 2.55 8.13 -12.76
N PHE A 105 1.76 7.27 -13.43
CA PHE A 105 0.50 6.76 -12.84
C PHE A 105 0.71 6.02 -11.52
N ASN A 106 1.85 5.37 -11.32
CA ASN A 106 2.20 4.77 -10.03
C ASN A 106 2.34 5.80 -8.90
N LYS A 107 2.89 7.00 -9.18
CA LYS A 107 2.95 8.08 -8.19
C LYS A 107 1.56 8.64 -7.91
N ILE A 108 0.79 8.90 -8.97
CA ILE A 108 -0.58 9.41 -8.88
C ILE A 108 -1.47 8.44 -8.07
N LYS A 109 -1.40 7.14 -8.39
CA LYS A 109 -2.13 6.08 -7.68
C LYS A 109 -1.85 6.06 -6.18
N ARG A 110 -0.61 6.30 -5.78
CA ARG A 110 -0.23 6.36 -4.36
C ARG A 110 -0.67 7.66 -3.69
N ALA A 111 -0.72 8.75 -4.43
CA ALA A 111 -1.16 10.05 -3.92
C ALA A 111 -2.68 10.24 -3.96
N VAL A 112 -3.44 9.35 -4.61
CA VAL A 112 -4.86 9.53 -4.91
C VAL A 112 -5.73 9.81 -3.70
N ILE A 113 -5.35 9.27 -2.53
CA ILE A 113 -6.06 9.50 -1.25
C ILE A 113 -6.06 10.97 -0.82
N PHE A 114 -5.16 11.79 -1.37
CA PHE A 114 -5.06 13.23 -1.10
C PHE A 114 -5.56 14.09 -2.25
N ILE A 115 -6.03 13.49 -3.35
CA ILE A 115 -6.47 14.22 -4.55
C ILE A 115 -7.99 14.21 -4.60
N GLU A 116 -8.61 15.37 -4.43
CA GLU A 116 -10.05 15.56 -4.57
C GLU A 116 -10.34 16.22 -5.94
N PRO A 117 -11.25 15.66 -6.75
CA PRO A 117 -11.74 16.35 -7.93
C PRO A 117 -12.66 17.51 -7.54
N LYS A 118 -12.35 18.73 -7.99
CA LYS A 118 -13.30 19.85 -8.05
C LYS A 118 -13.74 20.06 -9.49
N GLU A 119 -14.87 20.74 -9.71
CA GLU A 119 -15.57 20.89 -11.01
C GLU A 119 -14.62 20.97 -12.20
N ASP A 120 -13.66 21.90 -12.19
CA ASP A 120 -12.71 22.11 -13.31
C ASP A 120 -11.25 21.74 -13.01
N SER A 121 -10.92 21.33 -11.79
CA SER A 121 -9.53 21.14 -11.37
C SER A 121 -9.34 19.99 -10.39
N LEU A 122 -8.08 19.60 -10.18
CA LEU A 122 -7.69 18.70 -9.11
C LEU A 122 -7.18 19.55 -7.95
N VAL A 123 -7.60 19.22 -6.73
CA VAL A 123 -7.11 19.86 -5.51
C VAL A 123 -6.40 18.82 -4.67
N VAL A 124 -5.20 19.16 -4.18
CA VAL A 124 -4.51 18.34 -3.19
C VAL A 124 -4.90 18.83 -1.80
N LYS A 125 -5.54 17.95 -1.03
CA LYS A 125 -5.98 18.23 0.33
C LYS A 125 -5.20 17.35 1.27
N ILE A 126 -4.43 18.01 2.14
CA ILE A 126 -3.60 17.34 3.13
C ILE A 126 -3.87 18.01 4.46
N ASN A 127 -4.48 17.26 5.37
CA ASN A 127 -4.73 17.72 6.72
C ASN A 127 -3.44 17.72 7.54
N CYS A 128 -3.40 18.57 8.57
CA CYS A 128 -2.22 18.63 9.43
C CYS A 128 -1.97 17.33 10.20
N LEU A 129 -3.05 16.68 10.65
CA LEU A 129 -2.97 15.38 11.32
C LEU A 129 -2.42 14.29 10.41
N GLU A 130 -2.85 14.23 9.14
CA GLU A 130 -2.32 13.27 8.15
C GLU A 130 -0.83 13.47 7.93
N ARG A 131 -0.38 14.73 7.79
CA ARG A 131 1.05 15.04 7.65
C ARG A 131 1.87 14.55 8.85
N ILE A 132 1.36 14.76 10.06
CA ILE A 132 2.03 14.31 11.29
C ILE A 132 2.03 12.79 11.34
N PHE A 133 0.88 12.15 11.13
CA PHE A 133 0.73 10.70 11.14
C PHE A 133 1.71 10.04 10.17
N LEU A 134 1.79 10.51 8.93
CA LEU A 134 2.68 9.95 7.91
C LEU A 134 4.16 10.17 8.25
N ARG A 135 4.49 11.30 8.89
CA ARG A 135 5.85 11.56 9.38
C ARG A 135 6.22 10.61 10.53
N VAL A 136 5.30 10.39 11.47
CA VAL A 136 5.48 9.43 12.57
C VAL A 136 5.61 8.01 12.01
N SER A 137 4.74 7.60 11.09
CA SER A 137 4.80 6.30 10.43
C SER A 137 6.14 6.06 9.72
N SER A 138 6.67 7.07 9.02
CA SER A 138 7.99 6.98 8.39
C SER A 138 9.12 6.78 9.42
N ILE A 139 9.10 7.55 10.53
CA ILE A 139 10.07 7.39 11.62
C ILE A 139 9.96 6.00 12.26
N MET A 140 8.74 5.54 12.54
CA MET A 140 8.49 4.20 13.07
C MET A 140 8.98 3.11 12.10
N GLY A 141 8.79 3.29 10.80
CA GLY A 141 9.33 2.38 9.78
C GLY A 141 10.85 2.27 9.87
N ILE A 142 11.57 3.39 10.01
CA ILE A 142 13.04 3.38 10.20
C ILE A 142 13.42 2.65 11.50
N LEU A 143 12.74 2.93 12.60
CA LEU A 143 13.00 2.25 13.88
C LEU A 143 12.77 0.74 13.79
N MET A 144 11.70 0.31 13.12
CA MET A 144 11.40 -1.11 12.88
C MET A 144 12.48 -1.78 12.03
N LEU A 145 13.01 -1.09 11.02
CA LEU A 145 14.12 -1.58 10.22
C LEU A 145 15.40 -1.75 11.04
N LEU A 146 15.71 -0.77 11.90
CA LEU A 146 16.86 -0.86 12.81
C LEU A 146 16.72 -2.04 13.77
N MET A 147 15.53 -2.25 14.35
CA MET A 147 15.26 -3.42 15.19
C MET A 147 15.40 -4.74 14.43
N ALA A 148 14.92 -4.83 13.18
CA ALA A 148 15.12 -6.01 12.34
C ALA A 148 16.61 -6.32 12.14
N ILE A 149 17.42 -5.29 11.85
CA ILE A 149 18.87 -5.41 11.70
C ILE A 149 19.51 -5.85 13.02
N SER A 150 19.13 -5.25 14.15
CA SER A 150 19.66 -5.64 15.46
C SER A 150 19.34 -7.09 15.81
N ILE A 151 18.10 -7.54 15.57
CA ILE A 151 17.71 -8.95 15.76
C ILE A 151 18.53 -9.86 14.86
N PHE A 152 18.76 -9.47 13.61
CA PHE A 152 19.58 -10.23 12.67
C PHE A 152 21.06 -10.31 13.09
N VAL A 153 21.62 -9.22 13.64
CA VAL A 153 22.98 -9.24 14.20
C VAL A 153 23.06 -10.13 15.44
N LEU A 154 22.08 -10.05 16.34
CA LEU A 154 22.01 -10.94 17.51
C LEU A 154 21.89 -12.41 17.11
N PHE A 155 21.15 -12.70 16.04
CA PHE A 155 21.11 -14.03 15.43
C PHE A 155 22.51 -14.49 15.01
N LEU A 156 23.25 -13.67 14.26
CA LEU A 156 24.61 -14.01 13.81
C LEU A 156 25.58 -14.26 14.98
N LEU A 157 25.52 -13.44 16.03
CA LEU A 157 26.37 -13.60 17.22
C LEU A 157 25.96 -14.81 18.07
N GLY A 158 24.66 -15.13 18.12
CA GLY A 158 24.12 -16.27 18.85
C GLY A 158 24.50 -17.62 18.24
N LEU A 159 24.72 -17.68 16.92
CA LEU A 159 25.14 -18.89 16.22
C LEU A 159 26.44 -19.46 16.77
N GLU A 160 27.39 -18.62 17.19
CA GLU A 160 28.70 -19.09 17.68
C GLU A 160 28.64 -19.70 19.08
N SER A 161 27.73 -19.21 19.93
CA SER A 161 27.66 -19.63 21.35
C SER A 161 26.78 -20.86 21.59
N GLU A 162 25.76 -21.09 20.75
CA GLU A 162 24.76 -22.14 20.98
C GLU A 162 25.08 -23.48 20.32
N ILE A 163 25.99 -23.52 19.33
CA ILE A 163 26.49 -24.79 18.76
C ILE A 163 27.12 -25.68 19.84
N ILE A 164 27.66 -25.06 20.90
CA ILE A 164 28.38 -25.75 21.99
C ILE A 164 27.43 -26.23 23.10
N THR A 165 26.23 -25.65 23.22
CA THR A 165 25.35 -25.83 24.40
C THR A 165 23.95 -26.39 24.09
N ALA A 166 23.61 -26.61 22.82
CA ALA A 166 22.29 -27.12 22.46
C ALA A 166 22.09 -28.60 22.88
N THR A 167 21.10 -28.83 23.74
CA THR A 167 20.70 -30.18 24.22
C THR A 167 19.88 -30.99 23.22
N SER A 168 19.31 -30.35 22.19
CA SER A 168 18.66 -31.04 21.06
C SER A 168 18.67 -30.18 19.79
N MET A 169 18.96 -30.79 18.64
CA MET A 169 19.00 -30.11 17.34
C MET A 169 17.65 -29.46 16.97
N SER A 170 16.54 -30.08 17.35
CA SER A 170 15.19 -29.58 17.06
C SER A 170 14.88 -28.26 17.78
N GLN A 171 15.29 -28.11 19.04
CA GLN A 171 15.11 -26.86 19.79
C GLN A 171 15.96 -25.72 19.23
N PHE A 172 17.18 -26.03 18.80
CA PHE A 172 18.05 -25.06 18.12
C PHE A 172 17.38 -24.54 16.84
N PHE A 173 16.93 -25.42 15.95
CA PHE A 173 16.25 -25.01 14.71
C PHE A 173 14.97 -24.21 14.97
N ALA A 174 14.14 -24.64 15.92
CA ALA A 174 12.90 -23.93 16.26
C ALA A 174 13.17 -22.50 16.74
N ARG A 175 14.19 -22.31 17.59
CA ARG A 175 14.59 -20.98 18.06
C ARG A 175 15.15 -20.12 16.93
N GLN A 176 16.04 -20.65 16.10
CA GLN A 176 16.59 -19.91 14.97
C GLN A 176 15.51 -19.50 13.96
N ALA A 177 14.58 -20.41 13.65
CA ALA A 177 13.43 -20.12 12.80
C ALA A 177 12.57 -19.00 13.39
N SER A 178 12.31 -19.00 14.70
CA SER A 178 11.52 -17.96 15.36
C SER A 178 12.16 -16.57 15.27
N ILE A 179 13.50 -16.49 15.40
CA ILE A 179 14.25 -15.22 15.33
C ILE A 179 14.23 -14.68 13.90
N ILE A 180 14.49 -15.54 12.91
CA ILE A 180 14.45 -15.16 11.49
C ILE A 180 13.03 -14.70 11.11
N PHE A 181 12.01 -15.43 11.54
CA PHE A 181 10.62 -15.08 11.28
C PHE A 181 10.26 -13.71 11.90
N LEU A 182 10.68 -13.46 13.14
CA LEU A 182 10.48 -12.18 13.80
C LEU A 182 11.18 -11.03 13.04
N ALA A 183 12.43 -11.22 12.63
CA ALA A 183 13.17 -10.23 11.84
C ALA A 183 12.47 -9.91 10.51
N LEU A 184 11.95 -10.93 9.82
CA LEU A 184 11.18 -10.76 8.59
C LEU A 184 9.88 -9.97 8.83
N LEU A 185 9.17 -10.24 9.93
CA LEU A 185 7.97 -9.46 10.28
C LEU A 185 8.30 -7.98 10.51
N PHE A 186 9.37 -7.68 11.24
CA PHE A 186 9.81 -6.29 11.43
C PHE A 186 10.21 -5.64 10.10
N MET A 187 10.89 -6.36 9.22
CA MET A 187 11.25 -5.86 7.89
C MET A 187 10.01 -5.57 7.04
N LEU A 188 9.03 -6.48 6.99
CA LEU A 188 7.77 -6.27 6.27
C LEU A 188 6.97 -5.09 6.84
N ALA A 189 6.90 -4.96 8.17
CA ALA A 189 6.27 -3.82 8.84
C ALA A 189 6.97 -2.50 8.47
N SER A 190 8.31 -2.49 8.43
CA SER A 190 9.07 -1.31 8.03
C SER A 190 8.79 -0.88 6.58
N ILE A 191 8.77 -1.84 5.65
CA ILE A 191 8.45 -1.60 4.24
C ILE A 191 7.03 -1.05 4.10
N TRP A 192 6.07 -1.60 4.83
CA TRP A 192 4.68 -1.15 4.80
C TRP A 192 4.56 0.29 5.31
N LEU A 193 5.15 0.61 6.46
CA LEU A 193 5.13 1.97 7.03
C LEU A 193 5.84 3.00 6.14
N MET A 194 6.99 2.64 5.57
CA MET A 194 7.71 3.51 4.63
C MET A 194 6.93 3.74 3.34
N ARG A 195 6.24 2.70 2.84
CA ARG A 195 5.40 2.80 1.65
C ARG A 195 4.25 3.79 1.85
N GLU A 196 3.62 3.81 3.02
CA GLU A 196 2.62 4.82 3.36
C GLU A 196 3.22 6.22 3.37
N GLY A 197 4.41 6.42 3.93
CA GLY A 197 5.10 7.72 3.91
C GLY A 197 5.38 8.28 2.51
N GLN A 198 5.53 7.40 1.50
CA GLN A 198 5.74 7.83 0.11
C GLN A 198 4.49 8.45 -0.53
N SER A 199 3.28 8.08 -0.09
CA SER A 199 2.02 8.65 -0.61
C SER A 199 1.98 10.17 -0.44
N LEU A 200 2.36 10.66 0.75
CA LEU A 200 2.45 12.09 1.06
C LEU A 200 3.48 12.82 0.19
N LYS A 201 4.65 12.21 0.01
CA LYS A 201 5.70 12.80 -0.82
C LYS A 201 5.20 13.01 -2.25
N PHE A 202 4.53 12.00 -2.81
CA PHE A 202 3.95 12.12 -4.15
C PHE A 202 2.80 13.12 -4.22
N ALA A 203 1.97 13.22 -3.19
CA ALA A 203 0.93 14.25 -3.13
C ALA A 203 1.52 15.67 -3.12
N LEU A 204 2.62 15.89 -2.39
CA LEU A 204 3.33 17.16 -2.40
C LEU A 204 4.02 17.45 -3.74
N GLU A 205 4.59 16.43 -4.40
CA GLU A 205 5.11 16.58 -5.78
C GLU A 205 3.99 17.00 -6.75
N ILE A 206 2.79 16.43 -6.60
CA ILE A 206 1.63 16.77 -7.42
C ILE A 206 1.14 18.20 -7.13
N ASP A 207 1.07 18.58 -5.85
CA ASP A 207 0.71 19.95 -5.43
C ASP A 207 1.66 20.99 -6.04
N GLN A 208 2.98 20.71 -6.08
CA GLN A 208 3.98 21.57 -6.71
C GLN A 208 3.83 21.70 -8.23
N VAL A 209 3.38 20.63 -8.91
CA VAL A 209 3.10 20.68 -10.35
C VAL A 209 1.82 21.48 -10.60
N LEU A 210 0.79 21.24 -9.79
CA LEU A 210 -0.49 21.95 -9.89
C LEU A 210 -0.38 23.43 -9.52
N SER A 211 0.48 23.81 -8.57
CA SER A 211 0.71 25.20 -8.17
C SER A 211 1.29 26.10 -9.27
N LYS A 212 1.73 25.51 -10.39
CA LYS A 212 2.13 26.27 -11.58
C LYS A 212 0.92 26.77 -12.39
N ASP A 213 -0.26 26.21 -12.18
CA ASP A 213 -1.50 26.63 -12.82
C ASP A 213 -2.15 27.75 -12.01
N ALA A 214 -2.46 28.88 -12.67
CA ALA A 214 -3.03 30.05 -12.02
C ALA A 214 -4.42 29.81 -11.40
N ARG A 215 -5.13 28.77 -11.85
CA ARG A 215 -6.46 28.38 -11.33
C ARG A 215 -6.39 27.44 -10.14
N TYR A 216 -5.19 26.98 -9.77
CA TYR A 216 -5.03 26.03 -8.67
C TYR A 216 -5.04 26.72 -7.32
N GLN A 217 -5.87 26.22 -6.41
CA GLN A 217 -5.88 26.61 -5.01
C GLN A 217 -5.43 25.42 -4.16
N SER A 218 -4.22 25.52 -3.61
CA SER A 218 -3.70 24.50 -2.69
C SER A 218 -4.48 24.53 -1.38
N GLU A 219 -5.04 23.39 -0.98
CA GLU A 219 -5.64 23.19 0.34
C GLU A 219 -4.68 22.49 1.30
N VAL A 220 -3.39 22.56 1.01
CA VAL A 220 -2.35 21.96 1.83
C VAL A 220 -2.17 22.80 3.10
N ALA A 221 -2.65 22.27 4.23
CA ALA A 221 -2.57 22.97 5.50
C ALA A 221 -1.11 23.26 5.89
N LYS A 222 -0.81 24.53 6.20
CA LYS A 222 0.44 24.91 6.85
C LYS A 222 0.39 24.44 8.31
N CYS A 223 0.95 23.27 8.60
CA CYS A 223 1.09 22.79 9.97
C CYS A 223 1.97 23.70 10.80
N ASN A 224 1.37 24.48 11.71
CA ASN A 224 2.09 25.04 12.83
C ASN A 224 2.04 24.03 13.99
N ILE A 225 3.07 23.18 14.08
CA ILE A 225 3.15 22.11 15.10
C ILE A 225 2.99 22.70 16.50
N ARG A 226 3.52 23.91 16.73
CA ARG A 226 3.47 24.59 18.03
C ARG A 226 2.06 24.97 18.46
N SER A 227 1.19 25.32 17.51
CA SER A 227 -0.22 25.62 17.83
C SER A 227 -1.05 24.35 18.04
N LEU A 228 -0.68 23.25 17.38
CA LEU A 228 -1.35 21.97 17.55
C LEU A 228 -1.00 21.32 18.90
N THR A 229 0.26 21.43 19.33
CA THR A 229 0.67 20.91 20.63
C THR A 229 0.07 21.71 21.78
N SER A 230 -0.05 23.04 21.64
CA SER A 230 -0.70 23.87 22.67
C SER A 230 -2.19 23.57 22.81
N SER A 231 -2.92 23.37 21.71
CA SER A 231 -4.35 23.02 21.76
C SER A 231 -4.59 21.62 22.33
N LEU A 232 -3.77 20.63 21.96
CA LEU A 232 -3.80 19.29 22.54
C LEU A 232 -3.51 19.33 24.05
N TRP A 233 -2.51 20.09 24.47
CA TRP A 233 -2.16 20.20 25.88
C TRP A 233 -3.27 20.86 26.70
N GLN A 234 -3.93 21.89 26.15
CA GLN A 234 -5.11 22.50 26.77
C GLN A 234 -6.29 21.52 26.88
N ALA A 235 -6.53 20.70 25.84
CA ALA A 235 -7.57 19.67 25.87
C ALA A 235 -7.28 18.57 26.90
N ILE A 236 -6.03 18.10 26.98
CA ILE A 236 -5.62 17.12 28.00
C ILE A 236 -5.81 17.70 29.41
N LYS A 237 -5.45 18.97 29.61
CA LYS A 237 -5.61 19.65 30.90
C LYS A 237 -7.09 19.78 31.30
N SER A 238 -7.98 20.09 30.35
CA SER A 238 -9.42 20.22 30.63
C SER A 238 -10.10 18.87 30.90
N VAL A 239 -9.66 17.79 30.24
CA VAL A 239 -10.13 16.42 30.54
C VAL A 239 -9.62 15.98 31.91
N SER A 240 -8.34 16.21 32.22
CA SER A 240 -7.76 15.87 33.52
C SER A 240 -8.46 16.61 34.68
N SER A 241 -8.81 17.89 34.50
CA SER A 241 -9.55 18.65 35.51
C SER A 241 -10.98 18.14 35.71
N LYS A 242 -11.67 17.74 34.62
CA LYS A 242 -13.00 17.12 34.72
C LYS A 242 -12.96 15.78 35.46
N ILE A 243 -11.96 14.94 35.19
CA ILE A 243 -11.80 13.65 35.90
C ILE A 243 -11.57 13.89 37.39
N LYS A 244 -10.72 14.85 37.76
CA LYS A 244 -10.49 15.23 39.17
C LYS A 244 -11.72 15.83 39.88
N SER A 245 -12.74 16.27 39.16
CA SER A 245 -13.99 16.76 39.77
C SER A 245 -15.03 15.66 40.01
N ILE A 246 -14.80 14.47 39.43
CA ILE A 246 -15.68 13.30 39.57
C ILE A 246 -15.25 12.39 40.73
N TYR A 247 -13.97 12.44 41.11
CA TYR A 247 -13.37 11.70 42.23
C TYR A 247 -13.01 12.64 43.36
#